data_AF-A0A7C7VJ36-F1
#
_entry.id   AF-A0A7C7VJ36-F1
#
_cell.length_a   1.000
_cell.length_b   1.000
_cell.length_c   1.000
_cell.angle_alpha   90.00
_cell.angle_beta   90.00
_cell.angle_gamma   90.00
#
_symmetry.space_group_name_H-M   'P 1'
#
loop_
_entity.id
_entity.type
_entity.pdbx_description
1 polymer ?
#
loop_
_entity_poly.entity_id
_entity_poly.type
_entity_poly.pdbx_seq_one_letter_code
_entity_poly.pdbx_strand_id
1 'polypeptide(L)'
;MATIAGFLGYINYRNPFLGKFLDYLVGAGRNRNNILQITMPEGSVAADYVGTARAEIEKYALAFFGQKVAVEILPQPVLSQDLKLFPVENSKLWNQITFFLMFGGTDCDDLPGAGVGGLVIGKKEYKVLQKQYTPALKRPELEKMILELGGEFSKDADLAAMVDRVVPRAQERRGIVHLVTLCNRKQDFLALDYTLARIKENGTPGHEGPLQVRSLLGRLHAVFPGQYCTGLSVVHRLAS
;
A
#
# COMPACT_ATOMS: atom_id res chain seq x y z
N MET A 1 4.20 -21.19 -19.34
CA MET A 1 4.31 -19.95 -20.14
C MET A 1 4.65 -18.79 -19.22
N ALA A 2 5.55 -17.90 -19.64
CA ALA A 2 5.84 -16.66 -18.93
C ALA A 2 4.64 -15.70 -19.06
N THR A 3 4.07 -15.28 -17.93
CA THR A 3 2.93 -14.33 -17.89
C THR A 3 3.39 -12.96 -17.43
N ILE A 4 2.61 -11.91 -17.71
CA ILE A 4 2.89 -10.56 -17.19
C ILE A 4 2.89 -10.55 -15.66
N ALA A 5 1.94 -11.24 -15.03
CA ALA A 5 1.92 -11.39 -13.58
C ALA A 5 3.18 -12.09 -13.04
N GLY A 6 3.66 -13.13 -13.73
CA GLY A 6 4.92 -13.80 -13.40
C GLY A 6 6.13 -12.88 -13.56
N PHE A 7 6.14 -12.04 -14.59
CA PHE A 7 7.20 -11.06 -14.83
C PHE A 7 7.24 -9.97 -13.75
N LEU A 8 6.09 -9.41 -13.38
CA LEU A 8 5.99 -8.45 -12.28
C LEU A 8 6.45 -9.08 -10.96
N GLY A 9 6.07 -10.33 -10.70
CA GLY A 9 6.58 -11.12 -9.58
C GLY A 9 8.10 -11.31 -9.61
N TYR A 10 8.68 -11.49 -10.80
CA TYR A 10 10.12 -11.59 -10.98
C TYR A 10 10.86 -10.28 -10.71
N ILE A 11 10.37 -9.14 -11.24
CA ILE A 11 10.93 -7.82 -10.89
C ILE A 11 10.86 -7.63 -9.39
N ASN A 12 9.72 -7.94 -8.80
CA ASN A 12 9.50 -7.79 -7.37
C ASN A 12 10.45 -8.62 -6.50
N TYR A 13 10.89 -9.79 -7.00
CA TYR A 13 11.92 -10.60 -6.36
C TYR A 13 13.34 -10.01 -6.54
N ARG A 14 13.66 -9.50 -7.73
CA ARG A 14 15.01 -9.03 -8.09
C ARG A 14 15.31 -7.60 -7.64
N ASN A 15 14.32 -6.73 -7.74
CA ASN A 15 14.33 -5.35 -7.31
C ASN A 15 12.99 -5.06 -6.60
N PRO A 16 12.90 -5.39 -5.30
CA PRO A 16 11.69 -5.16 -4.51
C PRO A 16 11.25 -3.70 -4.49
N PHE A 17 12.19 -2.76 -4.65
CA PHE A 17 11.88 -1.33 -4.66
C PHE A 17 11.14 -0.93 -5.94
N LEU A 18 11.66 -1.31 -7.11
CA LEU A 18 10.95 -1.13 -8.39
C LEU A 18 9.62 -1.89 -8.41
N GLY A 19 9.60 -3.11 -7.86
CA GLY A 19 8.37 -3.88 -7.66
C GLY A 19 7.30 -3.06 -6.95
N LYS A 20 7.64 -2.42 -5.82
CA LYS A 20 6.73 -1.56 -5.05
C LYS A 20 6.18 -0.36 -5.84
N PHE A 21 6.86 0.16 -6.86
CA PHE A 21 6.27 1.24 -7.68
C PHE A 21 5.39 0.68 -8.80
N LEU A 22 5.73 -0.49 -9.33
CA LEU A 22 4.88 -1.21 -10.28
C LEU A 22 3.58 -1.71 -9.63
N ASP A 23 3.56 -1.85 -8.31
CA ASP A 23 2.35 -2.12 -7.54
C ASP A 23 1.22 -1.08 -7.79
N TYR A 24 1.54 0.13 -8.28
CA TYR A 24 0.59 1.21 -8.61
C TYR A 24 0.12 1.23 -10.07
N LEU A 25 0.54 0.27 -10.89
CA LEU A 25 0.12 0.23 -12.29
C LEU A 25 -1.40 0.12 -12.42
N VAL A 26 -1.95 0.83 -13.39
CA VAL A 26 -3.36 0.73 -13.80
C VAL A 26 -3.56 -0.54 -14.63
N GLY A 27 -2.57 -0.87 -15.46
CA GLY A 27 -2.59 -2.03 -16.33
C GLY A 27 -1.20 -2.36 -16.84
N ALA A 28 -1.01 -3.63 -17.22
CA ALA A 28 0.20 -4.06 -17.89
C ALA A 28 -0.15 -5.15 -18.92
N GLY A 29 0.42 -5.03 -20.12
CA GLY A 29 0.14 -5.92 -21.22
C GLY A 29 1.31 -6.00 -22.19
N ARG A 30 1.42 -7.12 -22.90
CA ARG A 30 2.39 -7.27 -23.98
C ARG A 30 1.64 -7.33 -25.30
N ASN A 31 1.96 -6.44 -26.22
CA ASN A 31 1.31 -6.39 -27.53
C ASN A 31 2.00 -7.33 -28.54
N ARG A 32 1.42 -7.44 -29.75
CA ARG A 32 1.92 -8.31 -30.83
C ARG A 32 3.31 -7.92 -31.34
N ASN A 33 3.73 -6.67 -31.14
CA ASN A 33 5.05 -6.16 -31.55
C ASN A 33 6.12 -6.37 -30.48
N ASN A 34 5.85 -7.21 -29.48
CA ASN A 34 6.78 -7.49 -28.39
C ASN A 34 7.14 -6.25 -27.56
N ILE A 35 6.17 -5.35 -27.40
CA ILE A 35 6.28 -4.19 -26.52
C ILE A 35 5.50 -4.50 -25.24
N LEU A 36 6.17 -4.36 -24.10
CA LEU A 36 5.55 -4.36 -22.78
C LEU A 36 5.05 -2.95 -22.49
N GLN A 37 3.73 -2.80 -22.46
CA GLN A 37 3.07 -1.56 -22.09
C GLN A 37 2.71 -1.63 -20.60
N ILE A 38 3.21 -0.65 -19.84
CA ILE A 38 2.92 -0.47 -18.42
C ILE A 38 2.18 0.85 -18.27
N THR A 39 0.91 0.78 -17.91
CA THR A 39 0.08 1.97 -17.71
C THR A 39 0.18 2.43 -16.27
N MET A 40 0.56 3.69 -16.07
CA MET A 40 0.81 4.29 -14.76
C MET A 40 -0.11 5.51 -14.53
N PRO A 41 -0.46 5.84 -13.28
CA PRO A 41 -1.24 7.02 -12.98
C PRO A 41 -0.45 8.28 -13.32
N GLU A 42 -1.00 9.11 -14.21
CA GLU A 42 -0.40 10.38 -14.64
C GLU A 42 -0.08 11.29 -13.45
N GLY A 43 1.08 11.94 -13.49
CA GLY A 43 1.54 12.87 -12.44
C GLY A 43 1.89 12.23 -11.10
N SER A 44 1.86 10.90 -10.99
CA SER A 44 2.25 10.21 -9.75
C SER A 44 3.76 10.02 -9.66
N VAL A 45 4.30 10.11 -8.44
CA VAL A 45 5.71 9.79 -8.14
C VAL A 45 6.08 8.38 -8.60
N ALA A 46 5.12 7.44 -8.58
CA ALA A 46 5.32 6.08 -9.07
C ALA A 46 5.50 6.03 -10.60
N ALA A 47 4.72 6.80 -11.35
CA ALA A 47 4.88 6.90 -12.81
C ALA A 47 6.26 7.47 -13.18
N ASP A 48 6.69 8.53 -12.50
CA ASP A 48 8.00 9.13 -12.73
C ASP A 48 9.13 8.13 -12.44
N TYR A 49 9.06 7.45 -11.30
CA TYR A 49 10.08 6.47 -10.94
C TYR A 49 10.13 5.30 -11.93
N VAL A 50 8.97 4.71 -12.26
CA VAL A 50 8.88 3.61 -13.25
C VAL A 50 9.37 4.07 -14.63
N GLY A 51 9.06 5.30 -15.04
CA GLY A 51 9.58 5.95 -16.24
C GLY A 51 11.09 6.01 -16.27
N THR A 52 11.73 6.47 -15.19
CA THR A 52 13.21 6.50 -15.09
C THR A 52 13.83 5.11 -15.04
N ALA A 53 13.13 4.12 -14.49
CA ALA A 53 13.59 2.73 -14.40
C ALA A 53 13.34 1.90 -15.68
N ARG A 54 12.85 2.50 -16.77
CA ARG A 54 12.50 1.81 -18.02
C ARG A 54 13.59 0.87 -18.54
N ALA A 55 14.84 1.33 -18.60
CA ALA A 55 15.97 0.51 -19.07
C ALA A 55 16.25 -0.69 -18.15
N GLU A 56 16.01 -0.54 -16.85
CA GLU A 56 16.14 -1.63 -15.88
C GLU A 56 15.00 -2.66 -16.06
N ILE A 57 13.78 -2.20 -16.31
CA ILE A 57 12.64 -3.06 -16.65
C ILE A 57 12.94 -3.85 -17.93
N GLU A 58 13.49 -3.22 -18.97
CA GLU A 58 13.90 -3.89 -20.21
C GLU A 58 14.96 -4.97 -19.96
N LYS A 59 15.94 -4.70 -19.09
CA LYS A 59 16.94 -5.69 -18.67
C LYS A 59 16.30 -6.89 -17.97
N TYR A 60 15.35 -6.66 -17.07
CA TYR A 60 14.60 -7.74 -16.42
C TYR A 60 13.71 -8.50 -17.41
N ALA A 61 13.09 -7.80 -18.36
CA ALA A 61 12.24 -8.40 -19.38
C ALA A 61 13.06 -9.34 -20.28
N LEU A 62 14.26 -8.93 -20.68
CA LEU A 62 15.20 -9.78 -21.41
C LEU A 62 15.54 -11.05 -20.62
N ALA A 63 15.90 -10.89 -19.34
CA ALA A 63 16.25 -12.03 -18.49
C ALA A 63 15.08 -12.99 -18.25
N PHE A 64 13.86 -12.47 -18.13
CA PHE A 64 12.67 -13.26 -17.82
C PHE A 64 12.04 -13.93 -19.04
N PHE A 65 11.89 -13.20 -20.15
CA PHE A 65 11.25 -13.69 -21.36
C PHE A 65 12.25 -14.35 -22.34
N GLY A 66 13.56 -14.24 -22.07
CA GLY A 66 14.62 -14.79 -22.93
C GLY A 66 14.83 -14.05 -24.24
N GLN A 67 14.20 -12.89 -24.41
CA GLN A 67 14.26 -12.09 -25.65
C GLN A 67 14.13 -10.61 -25.33
N LYS A 68 14.64 -9.73 -26.20
CA LYS A 68 14.48 -8.29 -26.03
C LYS A 68 13.00 -7.93 -26.11
N VAL A 69 12.52 -7.17 -25.13
CA VAL A 69 11.16 -6.63 -25.06
C VAL A 69 11.32 -5.14 -24.87
N ALA A 70 10.77 -4.33 -25.78
CA ALA A 70 10.76 -2.88 -25.59
C ALA A 70 9.74 -2.51 -24.51
N VAL A 71 10.04 -1.53 -23.66
CA VAL A 71 9.12 -1.09 -22.61
C VAL A 71 8.60 0.30 -22.93
N GLU A 72 7.28 0.44 -22.89
CA GLU A 72 6.55 1.70 -22.97
C GLU A 72 5.82 1.96 -21.65
N ILE A 73 6.05 3.13 -21.07
CA ILE A 73 5.32 3.59 -19.89
C ILE A 73 4.26 4.58 -20.38
N LEU A 74 3.00 4.22 -20.17
CA LEU A 74 1.85 4.99 -20.64
C LEU A 74 1.24 5.74 -19.45
N PRO A 75 1.30 7.08 -19.41
CA PRO A 75 0.55 7.84 -18.41
C PRO A 75 -0.94 7.77 -18.71
N GLN A 76 -1.76 7.59 -17.69
CA GLN A 76 -3.21 7.65 -17.80
C GLN A 76 -3.75 8.53 -16.66
N PRO A 77 -4.63 9.51 -16.95
CA PRO A 77 -5.40 10.18 -15.91
C PRO A 77 -6.24 9.14 -15.18
N VAL A 78 -6.08 9.08 -13.87
CA VAL A 78 -6.82 8.12 -13.05
C VAL A 78 -7.82 8.89 -12.20
N LEU A 79 -9.10 8.55 -12.33
CA LEU A 79 -10.08 9.01 -11.35
C LEU A 79 -9.82 8.26 -10.04
N SER A 80 -10.17 8.87 -8.92
CA SER A 80 -9.96 8.31 -7.57
C SER A 80 -10.46 6.86 -7.38
N GLN A 81 -11.41 6.42 -8.21
CA GLN A 81 -11.97 5.07 -8.21
C GLN A 81 -11.16 4.06 -9.04
N ASP A 82 -10.35 4.51 -10.01
CA ASP A 82 -9.54 3.63 -10.86
C ASP A 82 -8.11 3.45 -10.33
N LEU A 83 -7.71 4.26 -9.34
CA LEU A 83 -6.44 4.09 -8.62
C LEU A 83 -6.61 2.91 -7.66
N LYS A 84 -6.51 1.71 -8.22
CA LYS A 84 -6.40 0.48 -7.46
C LYS A 84 -5.07 0.55 -6.71
N LEU A 85 -5.11 0.95 -5.44
CA LEU A 85 -3.99 0.74 -4.52
C LEU A 85 -3.69 -0.77 -4.49
N PHE A 86 -2.70 -1.18 -5.28
CA PHE A 86 -2.26 -2.55 -5.48
C PHE A 86 -3.33 -3.46 -6.15
N PRO A 87 -2.98 -4.57 -6.85
CA PRO A 87 -3.97 -5.52 -7.33
C PRO A 87 -4.48 -6.33 -6.14
N VAL A 88 -5.37 -5.69 -5.39
CA VAL A 88 -6.37 -6.26 -4.48
C VAL A 88 -7.08 -7.44 -5.13
N GLU A 89 -7.08 -7.57 -6.45
CA GLU A 89 -7.86 -8.63 -7.09
C GLU A 89 -7.13 -9.99 -7.13
N ASN A 90 -5.78 -10.06 -7.03
CA ASN A 90 -5.06 -11.30 -7.37
C ASN A 90 -4.27 -11.99 -6.24
N SER A 91 -4.05 -11.34 -5.09
CA SER A 91 -3.38 -12.03 -3.98
C SER A 91 -4.38 -12.73 -3.05
N LYS A 92 -4.24 -14.06 -2.95
CA LYS A 92 -5.01 -14.94 -2.05
C LYS A 92 -4.52 -14.90 -0.60
N LEU A 93 -3.39 -14.25 -0.31
CA LEU A 93 -2.68 -14.38 0.98
C LEU A 93 -2.95 -13.24 1.96
N TRP A 94 -3.51 -12.11 1.49
CA TRP A 94 -3.81 -11.00 2.38
C TRP A 94 -5.30 -10.72 2.46
N ASN A 95 -5.78 -10.63 3.70
CA ASN A 95 -7.18 -10.44 4.04
C ASN A 95 -7.45 -9.09 4.73
N GLN A 96 -6.40 -8.35 5.10
CA GLN A 96 -6.49 -7.10 5.86
C GLN A 96 -5.60 -6.00 5.31
N ILE A 97 -6.02 -4.77 5.54
CA ILE A 97 -5.31 -3.54 5.21
C ILE A 97 -5.35 -2.65 6.45
N THR A 98 -4.21 -2.08 6.81
CA THR A 98 -4.12 -1.02 7.81
C THR A 98 -3.75 0.28 7.11
N PHE A 99 -4.66 1.25 7.15
CA PHE A 99 -4.39 2.63 6.76
C PHE A 99 -3.91 3.38 7.99
N PHE A 100 -2.81 4.13 7.90
CA PHE A 100 -2.31 4.86 9.06
C PHE A 100 -1.70 6.22 8.71
N LEU A 101 -1.72 7.13 9.68
CA LEU A 101 -1.09 8.45 9.65
C LEU A 101 -0.25 8.65 10.92
N MET A 102 0.95 9.21 10.77
CA MET A 102 1.77 9.63 11.90
C MET A 102 1.29 11.02 12.38
N PHE A 103 1.13 11.20 13.68
CA PHE A 103 0.80 12.48 14.32
C PHE A 103 2.08 13.10 14.90
N GLY A 104 2.25 14.41 14.75
CA GLY A 104 3.41 15.14 15.29
C GLY A 104 4.69 15.09 14.44
N GLY A 105 4.57 14.87 13.12
CA GLY A 105 5.66 14.91 12.14
C GLY A 105 5.21 15.54 10.81
N THR A 106 6.19 15.85 9.93
CA THR A 106 6.28 16.97 8.97
C THR A 106 5.07 17.57 8.23
N ASP A 107 3.86 17.03 8.20
CA ASP A 107 2.78 17.63 7.39
C ASP A 107 1.33 17.28 7.85
N CYS A 108 1.11 16.96 9.13
CA CYS A 108 -0.26 16.74 9.66
C CYS A 108 -0.48 17.58 10.93
N ASP A 109 -0.36 18.91 10.77
CA ASP A 109 -0.45 19.90 11.86
C ASP A 109 -1.87 20.02 12.47
N ASP A 110 -2.89 19.46 11.81
CA ASP A 110 -4.28 19.52 12.26
C ASP A 110 -4.65 18.41 13.28
N LEU A 111 -3.71 17.53 13.63
CA LEU A 111 -3.98 16.37 14.51
C LEU A 111 -3.33 16.56 15.89
N PRO A 112 -4.13 16.55 16.99
CA PRO A 112 -3.59 16.79 18.32
C PRO A 112 -2.77 15.58 18.81
N GLY A 113 -1.44 15.76 18.94
CA GLY A 113 -0.52 14.87 19.66
C GLY A 113 0.59 14.23 18.80
N ALA A 114 1.60 13.66 19.47
CA ALA A 114 2.54 12.72 18.85
C ALA A 114 1.93 11.30 18.87
N GLY A 115 2.03 10.54 17.78
CA GLY A 115 1.51 9.17 17.75
C GLY A 115 1.20 8.62 16.36
N VAL A 116 0.34 7.60 16.29
CA VAL A 116 -0.13 6.98 15.05
C VAL A 116 -1.63 6.76 15.11
N GLY A 117 -2.36 7.22 14.10
CA GLY A 117 -3.76 6.84 13.88
C GLY A 117 -3.83 5.71 12.88
N GLY A 118 -4.52 4.62 13.21
CA GLY A 118 -4.65 3.45 12.36
C GLY A 118 -6.10 3.04 12.15
N LEU A 119 -6.46 2.67 10.93
CA LEU A 119 -7.70 1.94 10.60
C LEU A 119 -7.29 0.58 10.03
N VAL A 120 -7.60 -0.49 10.74
CA VAL A 120 -7.45 -1.87 10.26
C VAL A 120 -8.80 -2.41 9.81
N ILE A 121 -8.89 -2.82 8.54
CA ILE A 121 -10.12 -3.30 7.92
C ILE A 121 -9.85 -4.48 6.99
N GLY A 122 -10.84 -5.36 6.87
CA GLY A 122 -10.77 -6.45 5.92
C GLY A 122 -10.89 -5.96 4.47
N LYS A 123 -10.28 -6.71 3.56
CA LYS A 123 -10.21 -6.36 2.14
C LYS A 123 -11.58 -6.26 1.45
N LYS A 124 -12.51 -7.16 1.78
CA LYS A 124 -13.86 -7.18 1.18
C LYS A 124 -14.69 -6.02 1.75
N GLU A 125 -14.53 -5.78 3.03
CA GLU A 125 -15.21 -4.76 3.82
C GLU A 125 -14.73 -3.36 3.40
N TYR A 126 -13.45 -3.19 3.07
CA TYR A 126 -12.93 -1.95 2.49
C TYR A 126 -13.62 -1.60 1.17
N LYS A 127 -13.91 -2.57 0.30
CA LYS A 127 -14.66 -2.31 -0.95
C LYS A 127 -16.08 -1.82 -0.68
N VAL A 128 -16.69 -2.24 0.43
CA VAL A 128 -18.01 -1.76 0.87
C VAL A 128 -17.87 -0.34 1.43
N LEU A 129 -16.86 -0.11 2.28
CA LEU A 129 -16.53 1.22 2.83
C LEU A 129 -16.34 2.25 1.70
N GLN A 130 -15.60 1.91 0.64
CA GLN A 130 -15.38 2.81 -0.49
C GLN A 130 -16.68 3.26 -1.19
N LYS A 131 -17.71 2.41 -1.20
CA LYS A 131 -19.00 2.73 -1.83
C LYS A 131 -19.91 3.54 -0.92
N GLN A 132 -19.84 3.31 0.39
CA GLN A 132 -20.72 3.92 1.37
C GLN A 132 -20.16 5.22 1.95
N TYR A 133 -18.83 5.38 1.96
CA TYR A 133 -18.18 6.55 2.51
C TYR A 133 -18.49 7.80 1.69
N THR A 134 -18.91 8.86 2.40
CA THR A 134 -18.99 10.21 1.85
C THR A 134 -18.34 11.20 2.83
N PRO A 135 -17.76 12.31 2.33
CA PRO A 135 -17.22 13.37 3.19
C PRO A 135 -18.26 13.99 4.15
N ALA A 136 -19.55 13.87 3.84
CA ALA A 136 -20.63 14.44 4.63
C ALA A 136 -21.00 13.61 5.87
N LEU A 137 -20.63 12.32 5.93
CA LEU A 137 -20.91 11.44 7.07
C LEU A 137 -20.37 12.04 8.36
N LYS A 138 -21.17 12.10 9.43
CA LYS A 138 -20.68 12.58 10.74
C LYS A 138 -19.83 11.51 11.43
N ARG A 139 -18.98 11.94 12.37
CA ARG A 139 -18.10 11.04 13.12
C ARG A 139 -18.81 9.82 13.73
N PRO A 140 -19.96 9.95 14.44
CA PRO A 140 -20.64 8.78 15.01
C PRO A 140 -21.16 7.81 13.96
N GLU A 141 -21.59 8.31 12.80
CA GLU A 141 -22.06 7.48 11.69
C GLU A 141 -20.90 6.70 11.06
N LEU A 142 -19.74 7.35 10.94
CA LEU A 142 -18.52 6.75 10.43
C LEU A 142 -17.97 5.67 11.38
N GLU A 143 -17.92 5.94 12.68
CA GLU A 143 -17.49 4.98 13.70
C GLU A 143 -18.42 3.74 13.72
N LYS A 144 -19.74 3.96 13.64
CA LYS A 144 -20.72 2.88 13.52
C LYS A 144 -20.50 2.04 12.26
N MET A 145 -20.34 2.67 11.10
CA MET A 145 -20.10 1.98 9.82
C MET A 145 -18.83 1.12 9.89
N ILE A 146 -17.73 1.64 10.46
CA ILE A 146 -16.49 0.89 10.62
C ILE A 146 -16.69 -0.34 11.49
N LEU A 147 -17.39 -0.18 12.61
CA LEU A 147 -17.69 -1.29 13.52
C LEU A 147 -18.55 -2.36 12.85
N GLU A 148 -19.57 -1.98 12.09
CA GLU A 148 -20.45 -2.90 11.34
C GLU A 148 -19.69 -3.66 10.24
N LEU A 149 -18.72 -3.01 9.61
CA LEU A 149 -17.78 -3.62 8.67
C LEU A 149 -16.70 -4.46 9.38
N GLY A 150 -16.77 -4.57 10.71
CA GLY A 150 -15.77 -5.25 11.52
C GLY A 150 -14.38 -4.68 11.28
N GLY A 151 -14.24 -3.38 11.08
CA GLY A 151 -13.00 -2.62 11.13
C GLY A 151 -12.69 -2.16 12.56
N GLU A 152 -11.49 -1.61 12.76
CA GLU A 152 -11.08 -1.03 14.04
C GLU A 152 -10.23 0.20 13.77
N PHE A 153 -10.57 1.30 14.45
CA PHE A 153 -9.75 2.50 14.50
C PHE A 153 -9.03 2.56 15.85
N SER A 154 -7.73 2.86 15.83
CA SER A 154 -6.91 3.05 17.01
C SER A 154 -6.08 4.32 16.92
N LYS A 155 -5.75 4.88 18.09
CA LYS A 155 -4.68 5.85 18.27
C LYS A 155 -3.61 5.18 19.13
N ASP A 156 -2.43 5.01 18.58
CA ASP A 156 -1.30 4.33 19.18
C ASP A 156 -0.15 5.31 19.43
N ALA A 157 0.70 5.01 20.41
CA ALA A 157 1.78 5.91 20.82
C ALA A 157 2.88 6.05 19.75
N ASP A 158 3.11 5.00 18.97
CA ASP A 158 4.06 4.96 17.86
C ASP A 158 3.72 3.82 16.88
N LEU A 159 4.57 3.63 15.88
CA LEU A 159 4.40 2.60 14.85
C LEU A 159 4.53 1.17 15.41
N ALA A 160 5.36 0.96 16.44
CA ALA A 160 5.52 -0.35 17.07
C ALA A 160 4.27 -0.74 17.85
N ALA A 161 3.69 0.19 18.61
CA ALA A 161 2.42 0.01 19.31
C ALA A 161 1.25 -0.29 18.36
N MET A 162 1.20 0.38 17.19
CA MET A 162 0.22 0.07 16.14
C MET A 162 0.42 -1.36 15.61
N VAL A 163 1.67 -1.78 15.35
CA VAL A 163 1.97 -3.15 14.91
C VAL A 163 1.56 -4.18 15.97
N ASP A 164 1.81 -3.90 17.25
CA ASP A 164 1.41 -4.76 18.37
C ASP A 164 -0.09 -5.04 18.39
N ARG A 165 -0.90 -4.04 18.04
CA ARG A 165 -2.35 -4.15 17.93
C ARG A 165 -2.81 -4.88 16.65
N VAL A 166 -2.14 -4.66 15.53
CA VAL A 166 -2.54 -5.17 14.22
C VAL A 166 -2.18 -6.65 14.03
N VAL A 167 -1.04 -7.11 14.53
CA VAL A 167 -0.53 -8.48 14.31
C VAL A 167 -1.49 -9.57 14.86
N PRO A 168 -2.01 -9.48 16.11
CA PRO A 168 -2.96 -10.47 16.63
C PRO A 168 -4.22 -10.59 15.76
N ARG A 169 -4.72 -9.46 15.28
CA ARG A 169 -5.90 -9.41 14.42
C ARG A 169 -5.66 -10.06 13.05
N ALA A 170 -4.46 -9.92 12.51
CA ALA A 170 -4.05 -10.59 11.27
C ALA A 170 -3.98 -12.11 11.47
N GLN A 171 -3.51 -12.56 12.63
CA GLN A 171 -3.49 -13.98 13.03
C GLN A 171 -4.91 -14.56 13.15
N GLU A 172 -5.83 -13.86 13.82
CA GLU A 172 -7.24 -14.28 13.97
C GLU A 172 -7.93 -14.46 12.61
N ARG A 173 -7.69 -13.54 11.66
CA ARG A 173 -8.23 -13.64 10.30
C ARG A 173 -7.39 -14.49 9.35
N ARG A 174 -6.40 -15.22 9.87
CA ARG A 174 -5.51 -16.13 9.14
C ARG A 174 -4.95 -15.50 7.86
N GLY A 175 -4.43 -14.28 7.95
CA GLY A 175 -3.99 -13.53 6.79
C GLY A 175 -2.86 -12.55 7.09
N ILE A 176 -2.31 -12.02 6.01
CA ILE A 176 -1.30 -10.96 6.05
C ILE A 176 -2.01 -9.59 6.05
N VAL A 177 -1.47 -8.64 6.81
CA VAL A 177 -1.93 -7.24 6.84
C VAL A 177 -0.97 -6.34 6.08
N HIS A 178 -1.47 -5.65 5.05
CA HIS A 178 -0.68 -4.64 4.34
C HIS A 178 -0.85 -3.28 4.99
N LEU A 179 0.21 -2.47 4.95
CA LEU A 179 0.22 -1.14 5.52
C LEU A 179 0.12 -0.10 4.41
N VAL A 180 -0.72 0.91 4.59
CA VAL A 180 -0.92 2.02 3.65
C VAL A 180 -0.83 3.32 4.42
N THR A 181 -0.02 4.26 3.95
CA THR A 181 0.13 5.58 4.58
C THR A 181 0.31 6.68 3.56
N LEU A 182 0.10 7.94 3.97
CA LEU A 182 0.40 9.10 3.15
C LEU A 182 1.90 9.41 3.26
N CYS A 183 2.60 9.49 2.14
CA CYS A 183 3.97 9.97 2.08
C CYS A 183 4.04 11.15 1.09
N ASN A 184 4.42 12.32 1.58
CA ASN A 184 4.56 13.50 0.73
C ASN A 184 5.82 13.43 -0.12
N ARG A 185 6.86 12.75 0.37
CA ARG A 185 8.15 12.63 -0.30
C ARG A 185 8.66 11.19 -0.27
N LYS A 186 9.56 10.89 -1.21
CA LYS A 186 10.26 9.59 -1.29
C LYS A 186 11.04 9.30 0.00
N GLN A 187 11.65 10.33 0.59
CA GLN A 187 12.44 10.21 1.82
C GLN A 187 11.61 9.72 3.00
N ASP A 188 10.38 10.22 3.15
CA ASP A 188 9.46 9.83 4.23
C ASP A 188 9.09 8.35 4.10
N PHE A 189 8.78 7.93 2.87
CA PHE A 189 8.53 6.53 2.57
C PHE A 189 9.73 5.63 2.88
N LEU A 190 10.95 6.05 2.52
CA LEU A 190 12.17 5.30 2.80
C LEU A 190 12.44 5.18 4.30
N ALA A 191 12.23 6.26 5.05
CA ALA A 191 12.39 6.25 6.51
C ALA A 191 11.38 5.29 7.18
N LEU A 192 10.12 5.31 6.73
CA LEU A 192 9.08 4.41 7.23
C LEU A 192 9.33 2.95 6.83
N ASP A 193 9.74 2.69 5.59
CA ASP A 193 10.06 1.34 5.12
C ASP A 193 11.26 0.76 5.88
N TYR A 194 12.28 1.56 6.16
CA TYR A 194 13.41 1.17 7.00
C TYR A 194 12.98 0.88 8.44
N THR A 195 12.12 1.73 9.01
CA THR A 195 11.57 1.53 10.37
C THR A 195 10.79 0.22 10.45
N LEU A 196 9.95 -0.07 9.46
CA LEU A 196 9.19 -1.32 9.39
C LEU A 196 10.09 -2.54 9.15
N ALA A 197 11.14 -2.41 8.36
CA ALA A 197 12.14 -3.47 8.21
C ALA A 197 12.78 -3.80 9.57
N ARG A 198 13.16 -2.79 10.35
CA ARG A 198 13.70 -2.99 11.71
C ARG A 198 12.70 -3.64 12.66
N ILE A 199 11.42 -3.24 12.61
CA ILE A 199 10.35 -3.86 13.39
C ILE A 199 10.18 -5.33 13.01
N LYS A 200 10.17 -5.65 11.71
CA LYS A 200 10.12 -7.04 11.26
C LYS A 200 11.36 -7.82 11.69
N GLU A 201 12.52 -7.18 11.68
CA GLU A 201 13.76 -7.85 12.00
C GLU A 201 13.90 -8.19 13.47
N ASN A 202 13.51 -7.25 14.34
CA ASN A 202 13.76 -7.29 15.79
C ASN A 202 12.49 -7.52 16.62
N GLY A 203 11.31 -7.53 15.99
CA GLY A 203 10.03 -7.57 16.69
C GLY A 203 9.62 -6.19 17.21
N THR A 204 8.64 -6.23 18.12
CA THR A 204 8.09 -5.09 18.85
C THR A 204 8.05 -5.44 20.35
N PRO A 205 7.86 -4.46 21.25
CA PRO A 205 7.71 -4.77 22.69
C PRO A 205 6.59 -5.78 23.00
N GLY A 206 5.49 -5.77 22.25
CA GLY A 206 4.42 -6.76 22.39
C GLY A 206 4.65 -8.09 21.65
N HIS A 207 5.59 -8.15 20.69
CA HIS A 207 5.92 -9.34 19.90
C HIS A 207 7.43 -9.48 19.72
N GLU A 208 8.10 -10.05 20.72
CA GLU A 208 9.55 -10.33 20.68
C GLU A 208 9.92 -11.41 19.64
N GLY A 209 8.94 -12.11 19.05
CA GLY A 209 9.12 -13.10 17.99
C GLY A 209 9.11 -12.45 16.59
N PRO A 210 10.27 -12.11 15.99
CA PRO A 210 10.31 -11.47 14.67
C PRO A 210 9.67 -12.32 13.57
N LEU A 211 9.58 -13.63 13.75
CA LEU A 211 8.93 -14.54 12.80
C LEU A 211 7.41 -14.31 12.70
N GLN A 212 6.74 -14.00 13.80
CA GLN A 212 5.30 -13.71 13.77
C GLN A 212 5.04 -12.39 13.06
N VAL A 213 5.80 -11.34 13.41
CA VAL A 213 5.70 -10.04 12.74
C VAL A 213 6.06 -10.16 11.26
N ARG A 214 7.14 -10.86 10.89
CA ARG A 214 7.54 -11.06 9.48
C ARG A 214 6.50 -11.82 8.66
N SER A 215 5.83 -12.80 9.24
CA SER A 215 4.86 -13.64 8.52
C SER A 215 3.50 -12.98 8.37
N LEU A 216 3.10 -12.12 9.31
CA LEU A 216 1.79 -11.48 9.34
C LEU A 216 1.81 -10.03 8.83
N LEU A 217 2.92 -9.31 8.96
CA LEU A 217 3.06 -7.93 8.50
C LEU A 217 3.55 -7.89 7.04
N GLY A 218 2.64 -7.50 6.16
CA GLY A 218 2.85 -7.31 4.73
C GLY A 218 3.65 -6.05 4.39
N ARG A 219 3.53 -5.59 3.16
CA ARG A 219 4.32 -4.46 2.66
C ARG A 219 3.74 -3.12 3.08
N LEU A 220 4.61 -2.12 3.19
CA LEU A 220 4.24 -0.72 3.20
C LEU A 220 3.97 -0.24 1.78
N HIS A 221 2.85 0.45 1.63
CA HIS A 221 2.43 1.17 0.44
C HIS A 221 2.30 2.65 0.79
N ALA A 222 2.80 3.52 -0.08
CA ALA A 222 2.61 4.96 0.01
C ALA A 222 1.39 5.43 -0.81
N VAL A 223 0.65 6.38 -0.30
CA VAL A 223 -0.22 7.23 -1.08
C VAL A 223 0.53 8.55 -1.23
N PHE A 224 0.64 9.08 -2.44
CA PHE A 224 1.30 10.35 -2.70
C PHE A 224 0.29 11.50 -2.82
N PRO A 225 0.69 12.77 -2.66
CA PRO A 225 -0.18 13.92 -2.85
C PRO A 225 -0.93 13.86 -4.19
N GLY A 226 -2.22 14.22 -4.17
CA GLY A 226 -3.10 14.13 -5.34
C GLY A 226 -3.79 12.78 -5.53
N GLN A 227 -3.38 11.73 -4.79
CA GLN A 227 -4.08 10.45 -4.80
C GLN A 227 -5.13 10.40 -3.69
N TYR A 228 -6.38 10.13 -4.06
CA TYR A 228 -7.44 9.94 -3.10
C TYR A 228 -7.40 8.52 -2.50
N CYS A 229 -7.49 8.42 -1.19
CA CYS A 229 -7.56 7.15 -0.48
C CYS A 229 -8.63 7.21 0.62
N THR A 230 -9.76 6.52 0.43
CA THR A 230 -10.86 6.48 1.40
C THR A 230 -10.38 6.08 2.80
N GLY A 231 -9.50 5.08 2.90
CA GLY A 231 -8.98 4.62 4.20
C GLY A 231 -8.21 5.71 4.95
N LEU A 232 -7.32 6.44 4.28
CA LEU A 232 -6.57 7.54 4.90
C LEU A 232 -7.46 8.74 5.21
N SER A 233 -8.47 9.03 4.38
CA SER A 233 -9.47 10.06 4.68
C SER A 233 -10.26 9.72 5.94
N VAL A 234 -10.64 8.46 6.12
CA VAL A 234 -11.32 7.98 7.34
C VAL A 234 -10.41 8.13 8.56
N VAL A 235 -9.14 7.70 8.47
CA VAL A 235 -8.17 7.84 9.56
C VAL A 235 -8.03 9.31 9.96
N HIS A 236 -7.83 10.21 9.00
CA HIS A 236 -7.72 11.64 9.26
C HIS A 236 -8.95 12.17 10.03
N ARG A 237 -10.17 11.87 9.56
CA ARG A 237 -11.41 12.36 10.17
C ARG A 237 -11.68 11.84 11.57
N LEU A 238 -11.23 10.62 11.89
CA LEU A 238 -11.36 10.06 13.24
C LEU A 238 -10.21 10.49 14.16
N ALA A 239 -9.08 10.87 13.57
CA ALA A 239 -7.92 11.38 14.28
C ALA A 239 -8.11 12.84 14.72
N SER A 240 -8.70 13.68 13.86
CA SER A 240 -9.14 15.05 14.18
C SER A 240 -10.22 15.06 15.27
#